data_AF-A0A364N376-F1
#
_entry.id   AF-A0A364N376-F1
#
_cell.length_a   1.000
_cell.length_b   1.000
_cell.length_c   1.000
_cell.angle_alpha   90.00
_cell.angle_beta   90.00
_cell.angle_gamma   90.00
#
_symmetry.space_group_name_H-M   'P 1'
#
loop_
_entity.id
_entity.type
_entity.pdbx_description
1 polymer ?
#
loop_
_entity_poly.entity_id
_entity_poly.type
_entity_poly.pdbx_seq_one_letter_code
_entity_poly.pdbx_strand_id
1 'polypeptide(L)'
;MRHSILTLWLATLFSFFLPAFACKQRFFSYQTAYENCNEGLAIGVKARFEKECATFAQKYQSYNNEVNGAIGRDIDSKVNSWTSGDNESSCIRYECQVRAWRFREWQPEFDDKPIPTFDNWTYKGSSWGKKVDC
;
A
#
# COMPACT_ATOMS: atom_id res chain seq x y z
N MET A 1 -9.99 -18.44 50.23
CA MET A 1 -9.49 -18.76 48.87
C MET A 1 -10.58 -18.45 47.85
N ARG A 2 -10.70 -17.20 47.36
CA ARG A 2 -11.83 -16.78 46.52
C ARG A 2 -11.46 -15.67 45.53
N HIS A 3 -10.19 -15.61 45.12
CA HIS A 3 -9.65 -14.51 44.29
C HIS A 3 -9.07 -14.98 42.94
N SER A 4 -9.00 -16.29 42.67
CA SER A 4 -8.38 -16.83 41.44
C SER A 4 -9.36 -17.09 40.28
N ILE A 5 -10.67 -17.01 40.51
CA ILE A 5 -11.65 -17.28 39.44
C ILE A 5 -11.82 -16.05 38.56
N LEU A 6 -11.85 -14.84 39.14
CA LEU A 6 -12.06 -13.59 38.38
C LEU A 6 -10.93 -13.28 37.39
N THR A 7 -9.67 -13.56 37.75
CA THR A 7 -8.51 -13.35 36.89
C THR A 7 -8.49 -14.32 35.69
N LEU A 8 -8.96 -15.55 35.87
CA LEU A 8 -9.07 -16.53 34.80
C LEU A 8 -10.09 -16.09 33.74
N TRP A 9 -11.24 -15.54 34.17
CA TRP A 9 -12.29 -15.06 33.26
C TRP A 9 -11.85 -13.84 32.44
N LEU A 10 -11.13 -12.89 33.05
CA LEU A 10 -10.56 -11.77 32.29
C LEU A 10 -9.54 -12.27 31.26
N ALA A 11 -8.64 -13.18 31.64
CA ALA A 11 -7.66 -13.73 30.73
C ALA A 11 -8.30 -14.47 29.54
N THR A 12 -9.36 -15.24 29.76
CA THR A 12 -10.09 -15.91 28.66
C THR A 12 -10.86 -14.96 27.76
N LEU A 13 -11.40 -13.86 28.30
CA LEU A 13 -12.01 -12.79 27.49
C LEU A 13 -10.96 -12.12 26.60
N PHE A 14 -9.78 -11.76 27.13
CA PHE A 14 -8.70 -11.21 26.31
C PHE A 14 -8.25 -12.21 25.23
N SER A 15 -8.10 -13.49 25.54
CA SER A 15 -7.75 -14.53 24.54
C SER A 15 -8.78 -14.69 23.43
N PHE A 16 -10.07 -14.50 23.71
CA PHE A 16 -11.15 -14.60 22.72
C PHE A 16 -11.34 -13.33 21.88
N PHE A 17 -10.93 -12.15 22.38
CA PHE A 17 -10.97 -10.88 21.63
C PHE A 17 -9.67 -10.55 20.87
N LEU A 18 -8.56 -11.22 21.17
CA LEU A 18 -7.29 -11.09 20.44
C LEU A 18 -7.30 -11.59 18.97
N PRO A 19 -8.21 -12.45 18.46
CA PRO A 19 -8.17 -12.82 17.04
C PRO A 19 -8.77 -11.76 16.09
N ALA A 20 -9.26 -10.61 16.58
CA ALA A 20 -10.06 -9.70 15.76
C ALA A 20 -9.30 -8.50 15.14
N PHE A 21 -8.03 -8.26 15.51
CA PHE A 21 -7.21 -7.21 14.90
C PHE A 21 -6.22 -7.83 13.92
N ALA A 22 -6.71 -8.53 12.89
CA ALA A 22 -5.87 -9.11 11.86
C ALA A 22 -5.61 -8.09 10.76
N CYS A 23 -4.38 -7.60 10.65
CA CYS A 23 -4.00 -6.65 9.61
C CYS A 23 -4.08 -7.32 8.23
N LYS A 24 -4.26 -6.52 7.19
CA LYS A 24 -4.11 -6.98 5.80
C LYS A 24 -3.07 -6.15 5.08
N GLN A 25 -2.49 -6.75 4.05
CA GLN A 25 -1.77 -5.94 3.08
C GLN A 25 -2.75 -5.13 2.25
N ARG A 26 -2.43 -3.86 2.01
CA ARG A 26 -3.13 -3.01 1.05
C ARG A 26 -2.12 -2.51 0.01
N PHE A 27 -2.49 -2.59 -1.26
CA PHE A 27 -1.69 -2.10 -2.38
C PHE A 27 -2.37 -0.89 -2.99
N PHE A 28 -1.59 0.14 -3.31
CA PHE A 28 -2.03 1.32 -4.04
C PHE A 28 -1.24 1.38 -5.35
N SER A 29 -1.94 1.41 -6.48
CA SER A 29 -1.34 1.33 -7.80
C SER A 29 -1.44 2.68 -8.51
N TYR A 30 -0.28 3.18 -8.95
CA TYR A 30 -0.15 4.34 -9.80
C TYR A 30 0.52 3.89 -11.08
N GLN A 31 0.06 4.39 -12.23
CA GLN A 31 0.63 4.05 -13.53
C GLN A 31 0.99 5.27 -14.35
N THR A 32 2.06 5.14 -15.12
CA THR A 32 2.46 6.05 -16.18
C THR A 32 2.88 5.26 -17.40
N ALA A 33 2.80 5.85 -18.58
CA ALA A 33 3.00 5.15 -19.84
C ALA A 33 3.75 6.02 -20.84
N TYR A 34 4.58 5.37 -21.67
CA TYR A 34 5.22 5.99 -22.82
C TYR A 34 4.66 5.39 -24.10
N GLU A 35 4.30 6.26 -25.04
CA GLU A 35 3.98 5.87 -26.41
C GLU A 35 5.24 5.40 -27.14
N ASN A 36 6.36 6.10 -26.95
CA ASN A 36 7.64 5.77 -27.56
C ASN A 36 8.48 4.82 -26.68
N CYS A 37 8.78 3.62 -27.19
CA CYS A 37 9.61 2.64 -26.51
C CYS A 37 11.03 3.15 -26.22
N ASN A 38 11.61 3.94 -27.14
CA ASN A 38 12.99 4.43 -27.00
C ASN A 38 13.12 5.39 -25.82
N GLU A 39 12.10 6.22 -25.62
CA GLU A 39 12.03 7.13 -24.47
C GLU A 39 11.78 6.36 -23.18
N GLY A 40 10.85 5.40 -23.18
CA GLY A 40 10.51 4.64 -21.99
C GLY A 40 11.62 3.68 -21.52
N LEU A 41 12.38 3.11 -22.45
CA LEU A 41 13.50 2.20 -22.15
C LEU A 41 14.87 2.91 -22.08
N ALA A 42 14.89 4.24 -22.17
CA ALA A 42 16.13 5.00 -22.07
C ALA A 42 16.83 4.75 -20.73
N ILE A 43 18.17 4.79 -20.75
CA ILE A 43 18.99 4.54 -19.58
C ILE A 43 18.62 5.54 -18.47
N GLY A 44 18.35 5.03 -17.27
CA GLY A 44 18.03 5.83 -16.09
C GLY A 44 16.53 6.12 -15.89
N VAL A 45 15.65 5.84 -16.86
CA VAL A 45 14.20 6.06 -16.70
C VAL A 45 13.64 5.19 -15.57
N LYS A 46 13.98 3.90 -15.55
CA LYS A 46 13.56 3.00 -14.47
C LYS A 46 14.06 3.47 -13.10
N ALA A 47 15.32 3.87 -13.00
CA ALA A 47 15.90 4.36 -11.74
C ALA A 47 15.26 5.69 -11.28
N ARG A 48 14.89 6.56 -12.22
CA ARG A 48 14.10 7.77 -11.93
C ARG A 48 12.73 7.39 -11.36
N PHE A 49 12.03 6.46 -11.98
CA PHE A 49 10.73 6.01 -11.48
C PHE A 49 10.82 5.27 -10.15
N GLU A 50 11.90 4.53 -9.87
CA GLU A 50 12.13 3.93 -8.55
C GLU A 50 12.27 5.02 -7.47
N LYS A 51 12.98 6.12 -7.77
CA LYS A 51 13.08 7.27 -6.87
C LYS A 51 11.74 7.99 -6.68
N GLU A 52 11.00 8.23 -7.76
CA GLU A 52 9.67 8.82 -7.67
C GLU A 52 8.71 7.92 -6.86
N CYS A 53 8.75 6.61 -7.09
CA CYS A 53 7.91 5.64 -6.40
C CYS A 53 8.21 5.59 -4.89
N ALA A 54 9.49 5.71 -4.50
CA ALA A 54 9.88 5.83 -3.10
C ALA A 54 9.23 7.05 -2.40
N THR A 55 9.06 8.17 -3.12
CA THR A 55 8.37 9.36 -2.59
C THR A 55 6.89 9.08 -2.30
N PHE A 56 6.21 8.24 -3.09
CA PHE A 56 4.85 7.84 -2.77
C PHE A 56 4.79 7.12 -1.42
N ALA A 57 5.68 6.15 -1.16
CA ALA A 57 5.72 5.47 0.13
C ALA A 57 5.92 6.45 1.30
N GLN A 58 6.80 7.43 1.15
CA GLN A 58 7.00 8.48 2.16
C GLN A 58 5.73 9.32 2.37
N LYS A 59 5.01 9.69 1.31
CA LYS A 59 3.74 10.41 1.46
C LYS A 59 2.66 9.57 2.14
N TYR A 60 2.57 8.27 1.84
CA TYR A 60 1.69 7.36 2.55
C TYR A 60 2.07 7.22 4.04
N GLN A 61 3.36 7.26 4.38
CA GLN A 61 3.80 7.32 5.78
C GLN A 61 3.36 8.61 6.47
N SER A 62 3.45 9.77 5.79
CA SER A 62 2.95 11.03 6.33
C SER A 62 1.43 11.02 6.49
N TYR A 63 0.70 10.58 5.46
CA TYR A 63 -0.75 10.48 5.47
C TYR A 63 -1.26 9.51 6.54
N ASN A 64 -0.49 8.47 6.88
CA ASN A 64 -0.81 7.55 7.96
C ASN A 64 -1.03 8.27 9.31
N ASN A 65 -0.35 9.41 9.55
CA ASN A 65 -0.57 10.21 10.76
C ASN A 65 -1.92 10.93 10.74
N GLU A 66 -2.44 11.29 9.56
CA GLU A 66 -3.74 11.94 9.39
C GLU A 66 -4.91 10.97 9.54
N VAL A 67 -4.69 9.69 9.24
CA VAL A 67 -5.69 8.60 9.37
C VAL A 67 -5.46 7.72 10.60
N ASN A 68 -4.94 8.30 11.68
CA ASN A 68 -4.79 7.65 12.99
C ASN A 68 -4.07 6.29 12.95
N GLY A 69 -3.07 6.14 12.06
CA GLY A 69 -2.28 4.94 11.95
C GLY A 69 -2.93 3.80 11.16
N ALA A 70 -4.02 4.04 10.43
CA ALA A 70 -4.78 3.01 9.71
C ALA A 70 -3.96 2.27 8.64
N ILE A 71 -2.97 2.93 8.04
CA ILE A 71 -2.13 2.36 6.98
C ILE A 71 -1.05 1.44 7.55
N GLY A 72 -0.68 1.66 8.82
CA GLY A 72 0.39 0.95 9.51
C GLY A 72 1.76 1.59 9.27
N ARG A 73 2.77 1.13 10.02
CA ARG A 73 4.13 1.70 10.00
C ARG A 73 4.99 1.17 8.86
N ASP A 74 4.70 -0.06 8.42
CA ASP A 74 5.49 -0.77 7.43
C ASP A 74 4.91 -0.50 6.04
N ILE A 75 5.45 0.51 5.37
CA ILE A 75 5.03 0.94 4.04
C ILE A 75 6.26 0.92 3.12
N ASP A 76 6.18 0.14 2.04
CA ASP A 76 7.18 0.12 0.98
C ASP A 76 6.58 0.48 -0.38
N SER A 77 7.45 0.58 -1.38
CA SER A 77 7.02 0.77 -2.75
C SER A 77 7.91 0.02 -3.72
N LYS A 78 7.34 -0.38 -4.85
CA LYS A 78 8.07 -1.07 -5.91
C LYS A 78 7.61 -0.57 -7.27
N VAL A 79 8.57 -0.42 -8.18
CA VAL A 79 8.27 -0.20 -9.60
C VAL A 79 8.22 -1.52 -10.34
N ASN A 80 7.12 -1.76 -11.03
CA ASN A 80 6.98 -2.79 -12.04
C ASN A 80 6.92 -2.12 -13.41
N SER A 81 7.30 -2.85 -14.46
CA SER A 81 7.19 -2.37 -15.83
C SER A 81 6.85 -3.51 -16.76
N TRP A 82 6.06 -3.23 -17.79
CA TRP A 82 5.78 -4.19 -18.85
C TRP A 82 5.64 -3.46 -20.17
N THR A 83 6.12 -4.10 -21.23
CA THR A 83 5.80 -3.67 -22.59
C THR A 83 4.36 -4.03 -22.88
N SER A 84 3.64 -3.08 -23.43
CA SER A 84 2.29 -3.24 -23.91
C SER A 84 2.24 -4.15 -25.12
N GLY A 85 1.09 -4.78 -25.37
CA GLY A 85 0.89 -5.60 -26.57
C GLY A 85 0.70 -4.75 -27.84
N ASP A 86 0.77 -5.38 -29.01
CA ASP A 86 0.75 -4.71 -30.33
C ASP A 86 -0.50 -3.84 -30.60
N ASN A 87 -1.58 -4.02 -29.84
CA ASN A 87 -2.85 -3.31 -30.01
C ASN A 87 -3.05 -2.11 -29.07
N GLU A 88 -2.01 -1.68 -28.36
CA GLU A 88 -2.11 -0.61 -27.36
C GLU A 88 -1.34 0.65 -27.80
N SER A 89 -1.89 1.84 -27.51
CA SER A 89 -1.28 3.12 -27.90
C SER A 89 0.03 3.43 -27.17
N SER A 90 0.19 2.93 -25.95
CA SER A 90 1.42 3.04 -25.18
C SER A 90 2.33 1.87 -25.47
N CYS A 91 3.62 2.04 -25.78
CA CYS A 91 4.56 0.95 -25.92
C CYS A 91 4.97 0.30 -24.58
N ILE A 92 5.23 1.11 -23.55
CA ILE A 92 5.68 0.60 -22.25
C ILE A 92 4.95 1.31 -21.12
N ARG A 93 4.61 0.53 -20.09
CA ARG A 93 3.97 1.02 -18.88
C ARG A 93 4.85 0.77 -17.67
N TYR A 94 4.82 1.74 -16.78
CA TYR A 94 5.42 1.68 -15.45
C TYR A 94 4.30 1.75 -14.42
N GLU A 95 4.40 0.90 -13.41
CA GLU A 95 3.52 0.90 -12.25
C GLU A 95 4.35 1.12 -11.00
N CYS A 96 3.97 2.12 -10.21
CA CYS A 96 4.41 2.26 -8.84
C CYS A 96 3.35 1.62 -7.95
N GLN A 97 3.72 0.52 -7.31
CA GLN A 97 2.89 -0.15 -6.33
C GLN A 97 3.40 0.21 -4.93
N VAL A 98 2.61 0.99 -4.18
CA VAL A 98 2.85 1.23 -2.76
C VAL A 98 2.16 0.12 -1.97
N ARG A 99 2.86 -0.47 -1.00
CA ARG A 99 2.33 -1.55 -0.18
C ARG A 99 2.35 -1.13 1.28
N ALA A 100 1.16 -1.07 1.86
CA ALA A 100 0.97 -1.01 3.30
C ALA A 100 0.87 -2.44 3.83
N TRP A 101 1.88 -2.89 4.59
CA TRP A 101 1.93 -4.28 5.06
C TRP A 101 0.88 -4.58 6.12
N ARG A 102 0.74 -3.68 7.09
CA ARG A 102 -0.11 -3.85 8.27
C ARG A 102 -1.27 -2.85 8.27
N PHE A 103 -2.06 -2.86 7.20
CA PHE A 103 -3.24 -2.01 7.09
C PHE A 103 -4.35 -2.50 8.03
N ARG A 104 -4.93 -1.56 8.79
CA ARG A 104 -5.95 -1.80 9.81
C ARG A 104 -7.34 -1.58 9.23
N GLU A 105 -7.87 -2.61 8.58
CA GLU A 105 -9.14 -2.55 7.84
C GLU A 105 -10.38 -2.18 8.68
N TRP A 106 -10.30 -2.30 10.01
CA TRP A 106 -11.38 -1.95 10.93
C TRP A 106 -11.37 -0.47 11.36
N GLN A 107 -10.35 0.32 11.00
CA GLN A 107 -10.37 1.75 11.33
C GLN A 107 -11.27 2.51 10.34
N PRO A 108 -12.28 3.24 10.83
CA PRO A 108 -13.31 3.85 9.97
C PRO A 108 -12.84 5.10 9.22
N GLU A 109 -11.68 5.65 9.57
CA GLU A 109 -11.21 6.97 9.11
C GLU A 109 -10.37 6.92 7.83
N PHE A 110 -10.18 5.75 7.24
CA PHE A 110 -9.45 5.64 5.97
C PHE A 110 -10.37 5.90 4.78
N ASP A 111 -10.12 7.00 4.09
CA ASP A 111 -10.69 7.27 2.78
C ASP A 111 -9.71 6.81 1.69
N ASP A 112 -10.17 6.01 0.74
CA ASP A 112 -9.35 5.47 -0.34
C ASP A 112 -9.13 6.51 -1.45
N LYS A 113 -8.57 7.64 -1.04
CA LYS A 113 -8.25 8.75 -1.92
C LYS A 113 -6.84 8.57 -2.49
N PRO A 114 -6.63 8.94 -3.77
CA PRO A 114 -5.29 9.03 -4.32
C PRO A 114 -4.48 10.08 -3.54
N ILE A 115 -3.23 9.77 -3.23
CA ILE A 115 -2.30 10.74 -2.66
C ILE A 115 -1.57 11.41 -3.82
N PRO A 116 -1.86 12.68 -4.13
CA PRO A 116 -1.24 13.37 -5.25
C PRO A 116 0.25 13.54 -4.98
N THR A 117 1.08 13.07 -5.91
CA THR A 117 2.54 13.11 -5.75
C THR A 117 3.24 13.66 -6.98
N PHE A 118 2.88 13.20 -8.17
CA PHE A 118 3.47 13.62 -9.44
C PHE A 118 2.41 13.68 -10.53
N ASP A 119 2.50 14.67 -11.41
CA ASP A 119 1.47 14.94 -12.44
C ASP A 119 1.37 13.82 -13.49
N ASN A 120 2.49 13.12 -13.74
CA ASN A 120 2.56 12.10 -14.80
C ASN A 120 2.08 10.71 -14.35
N TRP A 121 1.67 10.56 -13.08
CA TRP A 121 1.23 9.30 -12.51
C TRP A 121 -0.28 9.30 -12.30
N THR A 122 -0.97 8.36 -12.93
CA THR A 122 -2.42 8.18 -12.78
C THR A 122 -2.71 7.11 -11.73
N TYR A 123 -3.50 7.44 -10.72
CA TYR A 123 -4.00 6.44 -9.77
C TYR A 123 -4.93 5.45 -10.49
N LYS A 124 -4.66 4.15 -10.34
CA LYS A 124 -5.48 3.08 -10.92
C LYS A 124 -6.38 2.40 -9.90
N GLY A 125 -6.17 2.68 -8.63
CA GLY A 125 -6.94 2.10 -7.53
C GLY A 125 -6.06 1.31 -6.58
N SER A 126 -6.74 0.52 -5.77
CA SER A 126 -6.16 -0.17 -4.63
C SER A 126 -6.72 -1.58 -4.53
N SER A 127 -5.87 -2.51 -4.07
CA SER A 127 -6.23 -3.92 -3.93
C SER A 127 -5.80 -4.48 -2.58
N TRP A 128 -6.50 -5.53 -2.15
CA TRP A 128 -6.20 -6.23 -0.90
C TRP A 128 -5.20 -7.34 -1.16
N GLY A 129 -4.25 -7.52 -0.26
CA GLY A 129 -3.38 -8.69 -0.22
C GLY A 129 -3.76 -9.67 0.87
N LYS A 130 -2.77 -10.47 1.29
CA LYS A 130 -2.98 -11.46 2.34
C LYS A 130 -3.20 -10.81 3.71
N LYS A 131 -3.85 -11.57 4.61
CA LYS A 131 -3.84 -11.27 6.05
C LYS A 131 -2.42 -11.43 6.59
N VAL A 132 -2.05 -10.57 7.52
CA VAL A 132 -0.76 -10.59 8.22
C VAL A 132 -0.97 -10.28 9.69
N ASP A 133 0.02 -10.62 10.50
CA ASP A 133 0.01 -10.28 11.91
C ASP A 133 0.20 -8.77 12.09
N CYS A 134 -0.69 -8.18 12.87
CA CYS A 134 -0.43 -6.92 13.55
C CYS A 134 0.46 -7.19 14.78
#